data_AF-M3E1F8-F1
#
_entry.id   AF-M3E1F8-F1
#
_cell.length_a   1.000
_cell.length_b   1.000
_cell.length_c   1.000
_cell.angle_alpha   90.00
_cell.angle_beta   90.00
_cell.angle_gamma   90.00
#
_symmetry.space_group_name_H-M   'P 1'
#
loop_
_entity.id
_entity.type
_entity.pdbx_description
1 polymer ?
#
loop_
_entity_poly.entity_id
_entity_poly.type
_entity_poly.pdbx_seq_one_letter_code
_entity_poly.pdbx_strand_id
1 'polypeptide(L)'
;MNPAPPTGLAYTPSALVFYKGVAGAATPTVTGTVTSCNPNVALPGGLTLNATTCAISGTPTVFQASANYTITASNSSGNTNTTISIMIFGTPPMKTMQTNCWDATGTIDATCVAASSAGQDGKLQKGTNPSFTNQTVNTTEYITIDNNTGLVWKTCHEGRSGATCTTGSDNLFNLATAITACNNLNAGTGYANRTNWRVPIISELETLANFDATANPRTFTAVFPGTLSNRYYWSSTPYLPTAGYTLVLNFGDAGTNATQTNIAGTYLRCVSP
;
A
#
# COMPACT_ATOMS: atom_id res chain seq x y z
N MET A 1 15.26 -39.61 29.95
CA MET A 1 14.35 -40.09 28.90
C MET A 1 14.73 -39.45 27.58
N ASN A 2 14.76 -40.21 26.48
CA ASN A 2 14.97 -39.67 25.13
C ASN A 2 13.66 -38.98 24.68
N PRO A 3 13.67 -37.76 24.12
CA PRO A 3 12.43 -37.13 23.63
C PRO A 3 11.76 -37.97 22.53
N ALA A 4 10.43 -37.95 22.44
CA ALA A 4 9.74 -38.54 21.29
C ALA A 4 10.14 -37.82 19.99
N PRO A 5 10.21 -38.51 18.83
CA PRO A 5 10.56 -37.88 17.56
C PRO A 5 9.56 -36.77 17.21
N PRO A 6 9.99 -35.65 16.59
CA PRO A 6 9.08 -34.58 16.20
C PRO A 6 8.13 -35.06 15.11
N THR A 7 6.89 -34.58 15.13
CA THR A 7 5.85 -34.95 14.17
C THR A 7 4.94 -33.77 13.85
N GLY A 8 4.20 -33.85 12.73
CA GLY A 8 3.16 -32.88 12.40
C GLY A 8 3.68 -31.46 12.11
N LEU A 9 4.91 -31.32 11.59
CA LEU A 9 5.42 -30.02 11.18
C LEU A 9 4.57 -29.46 10.04
N ALA A 10 3.94 -28.29 10.24
CA ALA A 10 3.12 -27.65 9.22
C ALA A 10 3.12 -26.13 9.37
N TYR A 11 3.07 -25.41 8.25
CA TYR A 11 2.83 -23.97 8.21
C TYR A 11 1.43 -23.71 7.68
N THR A 12 0.70 -22.79 8.31
CA THR A 12 -0.62 -22.37 7.86
C THR A 12 -0.63 -20.86 7.65
N PRO A 13 -0.67 -20.35 6.40
CA PRO A 13 -0.68 -21.10 5.13
C PRO A 13 0.68 -21.77 4.81
N SER A 14 0.68 -22.77 3.92
CA SER A 14 1.92 -23.39 3.39
C SER A 14 2.56 -22.58 2.25
N ALA A 15 1.79 -21.65 1.67
CA ALA A 15 2.30 -20.62 0.76
C ALA A 15 2.54 -19.32 1.53
N LEU A 16 3.80 -19.02 1.79
CA LEU A 16 4.24 -17.84 2.52
C LEU A 16 4.56 -16.70 1.55
N VAL A 17 4.00 -15.53 1.85
CA VAL A 17 4.29 -14.29 1.12
C VAL A 17 4.92 -13.30 2.08
N PHE A 18 6.15 -12.89 1.76
CA PHE A 18 6.84 -11.80 2.44
C PHE A 18 7.03 -10.62 1.47
N TYR A 19 7.40 -9.46 2.02
CA TYR A 19 7.63 -8.24 1.26
C TYR A 19 9.04 -7.71 1.52
N LYS A 20 9.74 -7.33 0.46
CA LYS A 20 11.10 -6.78 0.55
C LYS A 20 11.11 -5.54 1.45
N GLY A 21 12.03 -5.51 2.41
CA GLY A 21 12.19 -4.41 3.37
C GLY A 21 11.19 -4.38 4.52
N VAL A 22 10.24 -5.31 4.57
CA VAL A 22 9.24 -5.41 5.65
C VAL A 22 9.54 -6.61 6.53
N ALA A 23 9.56 -6.42 7.85
CA ALA A 23 9.72 -7.52 8.79
C ALA A 23 8.52 -8.48 8.69
N GLY A 24 8.79 -9.78 8.61
CA GLY A 24 7.76 -10.81 8.58
C GLY A 24 8.16 -12.05 9.37
N ALA A 25 7.17 -12.85 9.75
CA ALA A 25 7.37 -14.11 10.44
C ALA A 25 6.32 -15.14 10.04
N ALA A 26 6.69 -16.42 10.10
CA ALA A 26 5.80 -17.56 9.95
C ALA A 26 6.15 -18.60 11.01
N THR A 27 5.19 -18.89 11.88
CA THR A 27 5.34 -19.87 12.98
C THR A 27 4.67 -21.17 12.58
N PRO A 28 5.40 -22.29 12.53
CA PRO A 28 4.79 -23.59 12.24
C PRO A 28 4.13 -24.19 13.50
N THR A 29 3.26 -25.17 13.27
CA THR A 29 2.89 -26.15 14.29
C THR A 29 3.86 -27.33 14.21
N VAL A 30 4.32 -27.85 15.36
CA VAL A 30 5.11 -29.08 15.45
C VAL A 30 4.87 -29.72 16.81
N THR A 31 4.74 -31.04 16.83
CA THR A 31 4.54 -31.84 18.06
C THR A 31 5.84 -32.52 18.45
N GLY A 32 6.18 -32.45 19.74
CA GLY A 32 7.41 -33.01 20.30
C GLY A 32 8.54 -31.97 20.41
N THR A 33 9.66 -32.39 21.00
CA THR A 33 10.82 -31.50 21.21
C THR A 33 11.66 -31.44 19.95
N VAL A 34 11.88 -30.24 19.42
CA VAL A 34 12.78 -30.02 18.28
C VAL A 34 14.12 -29.47 18.78
N THR A 35 15.23 -30.08 18.35
CA THR A 35 16.58 -29.62 18.69
C THR A 35 17.33 -29.08 17.46
N SER A 36 16.87 -29.38 16.25
CA SER A 36 17.39 -28.78 15.02
C SER A 36 16.28 -28.57 13.99
N CYS A 37 16.33 -27.45 13.28
CA CYS A 37 15.47 -27.11 12.16
C CYS A 37 16.35 -26.64 11.00
N ASN A 38 16.22 -27.26 9.83
CA ASN A 38 17.04 -26.93 8.68
C ASN A 38 16.20 -26.92 7.40
N PRO A 39 16.36 -25.90 6.54
CA PRO A 39 15.81 -25.93 5.19
C PRO A 39 16.73 -26.75 4.26
N ASN A 40 16.17 -27.35 3.22
CA ASN A 40 16.94 -28.08 2.19
C ASN A 40 17.86 -27.16 1.35
N VAL A 41 17.51 -25.89 1.24
CA VAL A 41 18.30 -24.84 0.59
C VAL A 41 18.29 -23.58 1.46
N ALA A 42 19.31 -22.72 1.31
CA ALA A 42 19.37 -21.48 2.07
C ALA A 42 18.11 -20.63 1.86
N LEU A 43 17.54 -20.10 2.94
CA LEU A 43 16.43 -19.17 2.87
C LEU A 43 16.84 -17.89 2.12
N PRO A 44 15.88 -17.17 1.51
CA PRO A 44 16.17 -15.91 0.85
C PRO A 44 16.86 -14.92 1.78
N GLY A 45 17.72 -14.07 1.22
CA GLY A 45 18.48 -13.09 2.00
C GLY A 45 17.60 -12.25 2.93
N GLY A 46 17.98 -12.19 4.21
CA GLY A 46 17.26 -11.46 5.26
C GLY A 46 16.22 -12.28 6.02
N LEU A 47 15.89 -13.49 5.57
CA LEU A 47 15.09 -14.46 6.34
C LEU A 47 15.99 -15.45 7.08
N THR A 48 15.56 -15.84 8.27
CA THR A 48 16.24 -16.80 9.15
C THR A 48 15.26 -17.84 9.64
N LEU A 49 15.76 -19.04 9.94
CA LEU A 49 15.00 -20.14 10.53
C LEU A 49 15.48 -20.37 11.96
N ASN A 50 14.56 -20.33 12.94
CA ASN A 50 14.88 -20.67 14.31
C ASN A 50 15.14 -22.18 14.43
N ALA A 51 16.31 -22.56 14.95
CA ALA A 51 16.77 -23.95 15.00
C ALA A 51 15.94 -24.86 15.94
N THR A 52 15.18 -24.31 16.87
CA THR A 52 14.43 -25.10 17.88
C THR A 52 12.92 -24.96 17.78
N THR A 53 12.42 -23.94 17.09
CA THR A 53 10.97 -23.75 16.88
C THR A 53 10.55 -23.89 15.42
N CYS A 54 11.52 -23.96 14.49
CA CYS A 54 11.30 -23.87 13.06
C CYS A 54 10.57 -22.58 12.64
N ALA A 55 10.48 -21.54 13.49
CA ALA A 55 9.89 -20.27 13.07
C ALA A 55 10.77 -19.58 12.02
N ILE A 56 10.18 -19.16 10.91
CA ILE A 56 10.85 -18.33 9.90
C ILE A 56 10.61 -16.87 10.26
N SER A 57 11.65 -16.05 10.32
CA SER A 57 11.50 -14.61 10.58
C SER A 57 12.63 -13.78 9.99
N GLY A 58 12.37 -12.49 9.79
CA GLY A 58 13.36 -11.50 9.38
C GLY A 58 12.80 -10.46 8.41
N THR A 59 13.70 -9.73 7.76
CA THR A 59 13.36 -8.68 6.80
C THR A 59 14.01 -9.02 5.46
N PRO A 60 13.26 -9.59 4.50
CA PRO A 60 13.81 -9.96 3.21
C PRO A 60 14.42 -8.76 2.47
N THR A 61 15.57 -8.96 1.83
CA THR A 61 16.29 -7.88 1.14
C THR A 61 16.18 -7.95 -0.38
N VAL A 62 15.70 -9.07 -0.92
CA VAL A 62 15.66 -9.34 -2.36
C VAL A 62 14.28 -9.81 -2.80
N PHE A 63 13.87 -9.40 -4.01
CA PHE A 63 12.70 -9.97 -4.67
C PHE A 63 12.95 -11.45 -4.97
N GLN A 64 11.93 -12.28 -4.81
CA GLN A 64 11.97 -13.69 -5.17
C GLN A 64 10.61 -14.16 -5.67
N ALA A 65 10.59 -14.75 -6.87
CA ALA A 65 9.42 -15.51 -7.34
C ALA A 65 9.14 -16.70 -6.39
N SER A 66 7.93 -17.26 -6.45
CA SER A 66 7.57 -18.40 -5.61
C SER A 66 8.55 -19.56 -5.79
N ALA A 67 9.19 -20.01 -4.71
CA ALA A 67 10.11 -21.14 -4.71
C ALA A 67 9.81 -22.08 -3.53
N ASN A 68 10.03 -23.39 -3.71
CA ASN A 68 9.72 -24.39 -2.71
C ASN A 68 10.90 -24.66 -1.77
N TYR A 69 10.62 -24.77 -0.48
CA TYR A 69 11.57 -25.08 0.58
C TYR A 69 11.02 -26.26 1.40
N THR A 70 11.85 -27.27 1.61
CA THR A 70 11.55 -28.37 2.52
C THR A 70 12.21 -28.08 3.85
N ILE A 71 11.40 -27.87 4.89
CA ILE A 71 11.86 -27.63 6.26
C ILE A 71 11.85 -28.96 7.00
N THR A 72 12.97 -29.32 7.61
CA THR A 72 13.12 -30.54 8.41
C THR A 72 13.31 -30.17 9.88
N ALA A 73 12.47 -30.71 10.76
CA ALA A 73 12.61 -30.63 12.20
C ALA A 73 13.13 -31.98 12.74
N SER A 74 14.14 -31.97 13.59
CA SER A 74 14.74 -33.19 14.12
C SER A 74 15.10 -33.10 15.61
N ASN A 75 15.21 -34.28 16.22
CA ASN A 75 15.87 -34.51 17.50
C ASN A 75 16.65 -35.83 17.48
N SER A 76 17.21 -36.24 18.62
CA SER A 76 17.98 -37.48 18.79
C SER A 76 17.20 -38.76 18.46
N SER A 77 15.87 -38.71 18.41
CA SER A 77 15.00 -39.87 18.19
C SER A 77 14.40 -39.95 16.78
N GLY A 78 14.48 -38.89 15.98
CA GLY A 78 13.93 -38.88 14.63
C GLY A 78 13.69 -37.49 14.07
N ASN A 79 12.96 -37.43 12.96
CA ASN A 79 12.67 -36.19 12.25
C ASN A 79 11.29 -36.21 11.58
N THR A 80 10.83 -35.02 11.20
CA THR A 80 9.67 -34.79 10.32
C THR A 80 9.99 -33.62 9.40
N ASN A 81 9.32 -33.54 8.25
CA ASN A 81 9.51 -32.46 7.30
C ASN A 81 8.19 -32.00 6.68
N THR A 82 8.22 -30.80 6.11
CA THR A 82 7.12 -30.23 5.34
C THR A 82 7.66 -29.35 4.23
N THR A 83 6.90 -29.20 3.15
CA THR A 83 7.26 -28.33 2.03
C THR A 83 6.37 -27.10 2.04
N ILE A 84 7.01 -25.93 1.98
CA ILE A 84 6.36 -24.62 1.87
C ILE A 84 6.82 -23.94 0.58
N SER A 85 6.01 -23.03 0.06
CA SER A 85 6.47 -22.08 -0.95
C SER A 85 6.73 -20.72 -0.32
N ILE A 86 7.83 -20.07 -0.70
CA ILE A 86 8.16 -18.72 -0.26
C ILE A 86 8.24 -17.82 -1.49
N MET A 87 7.45 -16.77 -1.46
CA MET A 87 7.47 -15.67 -2.42
C MET A 87 7.85 -14.38 -1.68
N ILE A 88 8.74 -13.58 -2.27
CA ILE A 88 9.07 -12.24 -1.77
C ILE A 88 8.71 -11.22 -2.84
N PHE A 89 7.66 -10.45 -2.58
CA PHE A 89 7.23 -9.34 -3.43
C PHE A 89 8.00 -8.06 -3.11
N GLY A 90 7.80 -7.03 -3.94
CA GLY A 90 8.30 -5.67 -3.69
C GLY A 90 7.62 -5.01 -2.49
N THR A 91 7.32 -3.72 -2.61
CA THR A 91 6.55 -3.00 -1.59
C THR A 91 5.14 -3.62 -1.48
N PRO A 92 4.64 -3.89 -0.26
CA PRO A 92 3.26 -4.33 -0.09
C PRO A 92 2.31 -3.29 -0.68
N PRO A 93 1.12 -3.70 -1.17
CA PRO A 93 0.08 -2.75 -1.49
C PRO A 93 -0.30 -1.94 -0.24
N MET A 94 -0.77 -0.72 -0.42
CA MET A 94 -1.28 0.08 0.68
C MET A 94 -2.61 -0.51 1.17
N LYS A 95 -2.84 -0.45 2.48
CA LYS A 95 -4.13 -0.84 3.05
C LYS A 95 -5.20 0.12 2.57
N THR A 96 -6.37 -0.43 2.26
CA THR A 96 -7.58 0.35 1.97
C THR A 96 -8.16 1.04 3.22
N MET A 97 -7.61 0.71 4.39
CA MET A 97 -8.04 1.11 5.74
C MET A 97 -9.36 0.50 6.21
N GLN A 98 -10.11 -0.19 5.34
CA GLN A 98 -11.39 -0.78 5.71
C GLN A 98 -11.23 -1.70 6.91
N THR A 99 -12.08 -1.53 7.92
CA THR A 99 -12.11 -2.40 9.11
C THR A 99 -13.33 -3.32 9.14
N ASN A 100 -14.39 -2.92 8.43
CA ASN A 100 -15.63 -3.68 8.34
C ASN A 100 -15.61 -4.67 7.18
N CYS A 101 -16.34 -5.76 7.33
CA CYS A 101 -16.67 -6.71 6.28
C CYS A 101 -18.15 -6.59 5.91
N TRP A 102 -18.55 -7.35 4.89
CA TRP A 102 -19.94 -7.49 4.44
C TRP A 102 -20.35 -8.96 4.45
N ASP A 103 -21.55 -9.22 4.94
CA ASP A 103 -22.14 -10.55 4.90
C ASP A 103 -22.64 -10.92 3.48
N ALA A 104 -23.13 -12.15 3.31
CA ALA A 104 -23.65 -12.62 2.02
C ALA A 104 -24.87 -11.84 1.51
N THR A 105 -25.52 -11.05 2.35
CA THR A 105 -26.67 -10.19 1.99
C THR A 105 -26.27 -8.74 1.71
N GLY A 106 -24.98 -8.39 1.89
CA GLY A 106 -24.48 -7.03 1.75
C GLY A 106 -24.70 -6.15 2.99
N THR A 107 -24.98 -6.75 4.15
CA THR A 107 -25.04 -6.04 5.43
C THR A 107 -23.65 -5.95 6.05
N ILE A 108 -23.36 -4.84 6.74
CA ILE A 108 -22.07 -4.65 7.41
C ILE A 108 -21.89 -5.69 8.54
N ASP A 109 -20.78 -6.43 8.49
CA ASP A 109 -20.23 -7.28 9.54
C ASP A 109 -18.98 -6.60 10.11
N ALA A 110 -19.15 -5.84 11.19
CA ALA A 110 -18.05 -5.16 11.88
C ALA A 110 -17.08 -6.10 12.60
N THR A 111 -17.44 -7.38 12.74
CA THR A 111 -16.60 -8.38 13.43
C THR A 111 -15.73 -9.18 12.47
N CYS A 112 -16.06 -9.18 11.17
CA CYS A 112 -15.39 -9.94 10.12
C CYS A 112 -15.28 -11.46 10.41
N VAL A 113 -16.14 -12.00 11.27
CA VAL A 113 -16.10 -13.42 11.67
C VAL A 113 -16.84 -14.32 10.68
N ALA A 114 -17.76 -13.76 9.88
CA ALA A 114 -18.54 -14.54 8.93
C ALA A 114 -17.64 -15.25 7.89
N ALA A 115 -18.14 -16.36 7.35
CA ALA A 115 -17.45 -17.10 6.28
C ALA A 115 -17.32 -16.24 5.00
N SER A 116 -18.33 -15.41 4.70
CA SER A 116 -18.33 -14.44 3.59
C SER A 116 -17.23 -13.39 3.70
N SER A 117 -16.74 -13.12 4.92
CA SER A 117 -15.69 -12.15 5.21
C SER A 117 -14.30 -12.64 4.76
N ALA A 118 -14.17 -13.92 4.36
CA ALA A 118 -12.93 -14.46 3.82
C ALA A 118 -12.49 -13.72 2.55
N GLY A 119 -11.27 -13.19 2.55
CA GLY A 119 -10.70 -12.45 1.42
C GLY A 119 -11.10 -10.98 1.33
N GLN A 120 -11.99 -10.50 2.20
CA GLN A 120 -12.33 -9.08 2.27
C GLN A 120 -11.24 -8.30 3.00
N ASP A 121 -10.99 -7.06 2.56
CA ASP A 121 -9.95 -6.19 3.13
C ASP A 121 -10.14 -5.95 4.63
N GLY A 122 -11.40 -5.76 5.06
CA GLY A 122 -11.77 -5.63 6.47
C GLY A 122 -11.27 -6.78 7.34
N LYS A 123 -11.27 -8.01 6.81
CA LYS A 123 -10.75 -9.19 7.53
C LYS A 123 -9.26 -9.37 7.34
N LEU A 124 -8.76 -9.15 6.11
CA LEU A 124 -7.38 -9.41 5.76
C LEU A 124 -6.43 -8.48 6.52
N GLN A 125 -6.76 -7.19 6.62
CA GLN A 125 -5.90 -6.17 7.26
C GLN A 125 -4.43 -6.25 6.78
N LYS A 126 -4.20 -6.70 5.54
CA LYS A 126 -2.86 -6.90 4.95
C LYS A 126 -2.45 -5.69 4.13
N GLY A 127 -1.14 -5.43 4.07
CA GLY A 127 -0.56 -4.31 3.34
C GLY A 127 0.10 -3.29 4.28
N THR A 128 0.60 -2.21 3.69
CA THR A 128 1.26 -1.12 4.41
C THR A 128 0.24 -0.10 4.87
N ASN A 129 0.25 0.27 6.15
CA ASN A 129 -0.58 1.37 6.64
C ASN A 129 -0.16 2.68 5.94
N PRO A 130 -1.10 3.43 5.34
CA PRO A 130 -0.86 4.79 4.87
C PRO A 130 -0.27 5.66 5.98
N SER A 131 0.77 6.43 5.65
CA SER A 131 1.52 7.24 6.59
C SER A 131 1.93 8.54 5.91
N PHE A 132 1.43 9.66 6.42
CA PHE A 132 1.64 10.97 5.82
C PHE A 132 2.11 11.98 6.87
N THR A 133 2.97 12.90 6.45
CA THR A 133 3.47 14.00 7.29
C THR A 133 3.22 15.33 6.58
N ASN A 134 2.40 16.20 7.20
CA ASN A 134 2.26 17.58 6.71
C ASN A 134 3.47 18.41 7.12
N GLN A 135 3.94 19.26 6.20
CA GLN A 135 5.02 20.18 6.45
C GLN A 135 4.72 21.54 5.80
N THR A 136 4.95 22.60 6.56
CA THR A 136 4.97 23.98 6.09
C THR A 136 6.44 24.36 5.85
N VAL A 137 6.84 24.51 4.60
CA VAL A 137 8.24 24.78 4.23
C VAL A 137 8.60 26.26 4.40
N ASN A 138 7.61 27.13 4.15
CA ASN A 138 7.63 28.55 4.48
C ASN A 138 6.20 29.02 4.71
N THR A 139 5.98 30.33 4.89
CA THR A 139 4.65 30.88 5.21
C THR A 139 3.54 30.58 4.18
N THR A 140 3.89 30.20 2.96
CA THR A 140 2.94 30.03 1.85
C THR A 140 2.92 28.64 1.23
N GLU A 141 3.94 27.81 1.50
CA GLU A 141 4.13 26.52 0.82
C GLU A 141 3.92 25.35 1.78
N TYR A 142 2.89 24.58 1.47
CA TYR A 142 2.40 23.44 2.26
C TYR A 142 2.54 22.17 1.42
N ILE A 143 3.23 21.18 1.98
CA ILE A 143 3.44 19.86 1.38
C ILE A 143 3.02 18.75 2.33
N THR A 144 2.68 17.61 1.76
CA THR A 144 2.35 16.38 2.47
C THR A 144 3.27 15.28 1.95
N ILE A 145 4.12 14.77 2.83
CA ILE A 145 5.08 13.70 2.53
C ILE A 145 4.39 12.36 2.76
N ASP A 146 4.40 11.48 1.76
CA ASP A 146 4.08 10.08 1.94
C ASP A 146 5.32 9.34 2.47
N ASN A 147 5.27 8.93 3.74
CA ASN A 147 6.39 8.31 4.42
C ASN A 147 6.69 6.89 3.90
N ASN A 148 5.76 6.27 3.14
CA ASN A 148 5.94 4.93 2.59
C ASN A 148 6.62 4.96 1.22
N THR A 149 6.26 5.92 0.36
CA THR A 149 6.78 6.01 -1.01
C THR A 149 7.90 7.03 -1.17
N GLY A 150 8.02 7.98 -0.23
CA GLY A 150 8.90 9.13 -0.34
C GLY A 150 8.33 10.26 -1.21
N LEU A 151 7.17 10.05 -1.85
CA LEU A 151 6.53 11.07 -2.68
C LEU A 151 6.11 12.26 -1.84
N VAL A 152 6.34 13.45 -2.38
CA VAL A 152 5.92 14.72 -1.79
C VAL A 152 4.78 15.29 -2.63
N TRP A 153 3.65 15.51 -1.97
CA TRP A 153 2.46 16.09 -2.58
C TRP A 153 2.32 17.54 -2.16
N LYS A 154 1.68 18.37 -2.98
CA LYS A 154 1.11 19.60 -2.41
C LYS A 154 -0.03 19.22 -1.46
N THR A 155 -0.08 19.88 -0.30
CA THR A 155 -1.14 19.68 0.70
C THR A 155 -2.51 20.15 0.21
N CYS A 156 -2.54 21.13 -0.68
CA CYS A 156 -3.75 21.61 -1.34
C CYS A 156 -3.73 21.24 -2.82
N HIS A 157 -4.91 21.07 -3.41
CA HIS A 157 -5.02 21.03 -4.87
C HIS A 157 -4.80 22.42 -5.47
N GLU A 158 -4.47 22.46 -6.76
CA GLU A 158 -4.10 23.68 -7.45
C GLU A 158 -5.21 24.74 -7.41
N GLY A 159 -4.81 25.98 -7.10
CA GLY A 159 -5.70 27.11 -6.85
C GLY A 159 -6.02 27.36 -5.38
N ARG A 160 -5.82 26.37 -4.49
CA ARG A 160 -5.97 26.50 -3.04
C ARG A 160 -4.63 26.55 -2.31
N SER A 161 -4.61 27.18 -1.14
CA SER A 161 -3.42 27.31 -0.27
C SER A 161 -3.78 27.44 1.22
N GLY A 162 -2.75 27.48 2.07
CA GLY A 162 -2.88 27.52 3.53
C GLY A 162 -2.92 26.11 4.15
N ALA A 163 -2.69 26.03 5.47
CA ALA A 163 -2.65 24.76 6.19
C ALA A 163 -3.97 23.96 6.10
N THR A 164 -5.09 24.64 5.85
CA THR A 164 -6.45 24.07 5.74
C THR A 164 -7.00 24.09 4.31
N CYS A 165 -6.22 24.58 3.34
CA CYS A 165 -6.64 24.71 1.93
C CYS A 165 -7.91 25.53 1.70
N THR A 166 -8.21 26.48 2.59
CA THR A 166 -9.39 27.36 2.50
C THR A 166 -9.12 28.67 1.77
N THR A 167 -7.86 29.04 1.56
CA THR A 167 -7.48 30.27 0.85
C THR A 167 -7.38 30.01 -0.66
N GLY A 168 -7.78 30.99 -1.46
CA GLY A 168 -7.80 30.88 -2.92
C GLY A 168 -9.10 30.26 -3.45
N SER A 169 -9.06 29.84 -4.71
CA SER A 169 -10.22 29.34 -5.46
C SER A 169 -9.88 28.06 -6.20
N ASP A 170 -10.87 27.19 -6.40
CA ASP A 170 -10.64 25.95 -7.14
C ASP A 170 -10.39 26.22 -8.62
N ASN A 171 -9.28 25.70 -9.13
CA ASN A 171 -9.00 25.74 -10.56
C ASN A 171 -9.38 24.41 -11.23
N LEU A 172 -10.03 24.50 -12.38
CA LEU A 172 -10.39 23.36 -13.20
C LEU A 172 -9.48 23.31 -14.44
N PHE A 173 -8.90 22.15 -14.68
CA PHE A 173 -7.90 21.97 -15.72
C PHE A 173 -8.39 20.99 -16.78
N ASN A 174 -7.94 21.20 -18.02
CA ASN A 174 -7.77 20.09 -18.96
C ASN A 174 -6.37 19.48 -18.72
N LEU A 175 -6.04 18.35 -19.34
CA LEU A 175 -4.77 17.69 -19.03
C LEU A 175 -3.55 18.53 -19.43
N ALA A 176 -3.62 19.27 -20.56
CA ALA A 176 -2.51 20.10 -21.02
C ALA A 176 -2.23 21.25 -20.04
N THR A 177 -3.26 21.96 -19.58
CA THR A 177 -3.09 23.03 -18.59
C THR A 177 -2.72 22.50 -17.21
N ALA A 178 -3.13 21.28 -16.87
CA ALA A 178 -2.70 20.59 -15.65
C ALA A 178 -1.19 20.30 -15.65
N ILE A 179 -0.66 19.78 -16.77
CA ILE A 179 0.78 19.54 -16.94
C ILE A 179 1.56 20.86 -16.82
N THR A 180 1.09 21.92 -17.50
CA THR A 180 1.72 23.24 -17.38
C THR A 180 1.69 23.78 -15.96
N ALA A 181 0.59 23.60 -15.23
CA ALA A 181 0.47 24.06 -13.84
C ALA A 181 1.52 23.39 -12.93
N CYS A 182 1.70 22.07 -13.02
CA CYS A 182 2.75 21.40 -12.25
C CYS A 182 4.17 21.80 -12.71
N ASN A 183 4.38 21.97 -14.02
CA ASN A 183 5.69 22.39 -14.54
C ASN A 183 6.07 23.81 -14.08
N ASN A 184 5.10 24.71 -13.91
CA ASN A 184 5.34 26.05 -13.41
C ASN A 184 5.86 26.05 -11.96
N LEU A 185 5.54 25.03 -11.16
CA LEU A 185 6.09 24.85 -9.80
C LEU A 185 7.59 24.54 -9.82
N ASN A 186 8.19 24.26 -10.98
CA ASN A 186 9.60 23.94 -11.13
C ASN A 186 10.47 25.16 -11.49
N ALA A 187 9.88 26.34 -11.61
CA ALA A 187 10.61 27.56 -11.94
C ALA A 187 11.45 28.06 -10.75
N GLY A 188 12.64 28.62 -11.01
CA GLY A 188 13.51 29.20 -9.97
C GLY A 188 13.96 28.16 -8.95
N THR A 189 13.73 28.44 -7.65
CA THR A 189 13.97 27.48 -6.56
C THR A 189 12.91 26.38 -6.48
N GLY A 190 11.84 26.51 -7.27
CA GLY A 190 10.67 25.65 -7.25
C GLY A 190 9.79 25.82 -6.01
N TYR A 191 8.66 25.12 -6.00
CA TYR A 191 7.73 25.11 -4.86
C TYR A 191 8.28 24.20 -3.77
N ALA A 192 8.37 24.72 -2.54
CA ALA A 192 8.90 24.02 -1.37
C ALA A 192 10.36 23.56 -1.55
N ASN A 193 11.18 24.35 -2.26
CA ASN A 193 12.57 24.04 -2.64
C ASN A 193 12.70 22.77 -3.51
N ARG A 194 11.71 22.50 -4.37
CA ARG A 194 11.66 21.30 -5.22
C ARG A 194 11.28 21.68 -6.65
N THR A 195 11.99 21.13 -7.63
CA THR A 195 11.86 21.47 -9.06
C THR A 195 11.53 20.27 -9.95
N ASN A 196 10.91 19.24 -9.38
CA ASN A 196 10.51 18.00 -10.06
C ASN A 196 9.02 17.68 -9.87
N TRP A 197 8.19 18.71 -9.74
CA TRP A 197 6.73 18.60 -9.67
C TRP A 197 6.13 18.18 -11.01
N ARG A 198 5.18 17.25 -10.95
CA ARG A 198 4.44 16.73 -12.10
C ARG A 198 3.02 16.35 -11.72
N VAL A 199 2.22 16.06 -12.74
CA VAL A 199 0.94 15.36 -12.56
C VAL A 199 1.24 13.93 -12.07
N PRO A 200 0.52 13.43 -11.05
CA PRO A 200 0.71 12.06 -10.56
C PRO A 200 0.36 11.02 -11.63
N ILE A 201 0.85 9.80 -11.51
CA ILE A 201 0.25 8.64 -12.21
C ILE A 201 -0.91 8.10 -11.37
N ILE A 202 -1.82 7.32 -11.96
CA ILE A 202 -3.04 6.88 -11.28
C ILE A 202 -2.74 6.07 -10.03
N SER A 203 -1.74 5.19 -10.07
CA SER A 203 -1.35 4.34 -8.94
C SER A 203 -0.79 5.15 -7.77
N GLU A 204 -0.24 6.34 -8.00
CA GLU A 204 0.16 7.26 -6.93
C GLU A 204 -1.07 7.94 -6.33
N LEU A 205 -2.00 8.39 -7.17
CA LEU A 205 -3.19 9.08 -6.70
C LEU A 205 -4.11 8.16 -5.89
N GLU A 206 -4.21 6.88 -6.29
CA GLU A 206 -4.94 5.82 -5.58
C GLU A 206 -4.42 5.60 -4.15
N THR A 207 -3.13 5.89 -3.87
CA THR A 207 -2.59 5.80 -2.50
C THR A 207 -3.21 6.80 -1.52
N LEU A 208 -3.83 7.86 -2.03
CA LEU A 208 -4.45 8.90 -1.22
C LEU A 208 -5.90 8.56 -0.86
N ALA A 209 -6.44 7.44 -1.36
CA ALA A 209 -7.76 6.96 -1.04
C ALA A 209 -7.84 6.37 0.37
N ASN A 210 -8.94 6.67 1.07
CA ASN A 210 -9.28 6.05 2.34
C ASN A 210 -10.68 5.45 2.25
N PHE A 211 -10.76 4.12 2.11
CA PHE A 211 -12.03 3.41 1.93
C PHE A 211 -12.79 3.18 3.25
N ASP A 212 -12.17 3.49 4.40
CA ASP A 212 -12.81 3.44 5.73
C ASP A 212 -13.38 4.80 6.18
N ALA A 213 -13.11 5.87 5.41
CA ALA A 213 -13.68 7.19 5.69
C ALA A 213 -15.21 7.10 5.77
N THR A 214 -15.84 7.64 6.81
CA THR A 214 -17.29 7.49 7.05
C THR A 214 -18.16 8.40 6.17
N ALA A 215 -17.56 9.38 5.52
CA ALA A 215 -18.20 10.32 4.62
C ALA A 215 -17.23 10.75 3.51
N ASN A 216 -17.77 11.45 2.52
CA ASN A 216 -16.96 12.01 1.44
C ASN A 216 -16.25 13.30 1.92
N PRO A 217 -15.03 13.58 1.42
CA PRO A 217 -14.23 12.78 0.50
C PRO A 217 -13.59 11.54 1.16
N ARG A 218 -13.46 10.45 0.41
CA ARG A 218 -12.77 9.20 0.75
C ARG A 218 -11.24 9.36 0.65
N THR A 219 -10.68 10.21 1.51
CA THR A 219 -9.24 10.48 1.63
C THR A 219 -8.85 10.74 3.09
N PHE A 220 -7.56 11.00 3.34
CA PHE A 220 -7.04 11.38 4.65
C PHE A 220 -7.17 12.90 4.85
N THR A 221 -8.36 13.39 5.16
CA THR A 221 -8.69 14.84 5.19
C THR A 221 -7.87 15.67 6.17
N ALA A 222 -7.29 15.06 7.21
CA ALA A 222 -6.37 15.74 8.12
C ALA A 222 -5.05 16.13 7.44
N VAL A 223 -4.59 15.33 6.48
CA VAL A 223 -3.33 15.57 5.74
C VAL A 223 -3.55 16.12 4.33
N PHE A 224 -4.71 15.88 3.75
CA PHE A 224 -5.16 16.47 2.49
C PHE A 224 -6.44 17.29 2.68
N PRO A 225 -6.39 18.38 3.48
CA PRO A 225 -7.57 19.21 3.74
C PRO A 225 -8.07 19.88 2.47
N GLY A 226 -9.34 20.26 2.46
CA GLY A 226 -9.99 20.90 1.32
C GLY A 226 -10.13 20.02 0.06
N THR A 227 -9.80 18.72 0.13
CA THR A 227 -10.07 17.79 -0.97
C THR A 227 -11.58 17.77 -1.26
N LEU A 228 -11.93 17.89 -2.54
CA LEU A 228 -13.32 17.91 -2.99
C LEU A 228 -13.70 16.53 -3.54
N SER A 229 -14.98 16.18 -3.42
CA SER A 229 -15.53 14.88 -3.85
C SER A 229 -16.57 14.99 -4.96
N ASN A 230 -16.78 16.19 -5.49
CA ASN A 230 -17.80 16.48 -6.50
C ASN A 230 -17.28 16.29 -7.94
N ARG A 231 -15.97 16.10 -8.13
CA ARG A 231 -15.29 15.97 -9.43
C ARG A 231 -14.04 15.10 -9.31
N TYR A 232 -13.45 14.82 -10.47
CA TYR A 232 -12.22 14.04 -10.61
C TYR A 232 -10.95 14.82 -10.27
N TYR A 233 -9.87 14.07 -10.04
CA TYR A 233 -8.49 14.53 -9.94
C TYR A 233 -7.62 13.92 -11.04
N TRP A 234 -6.79 14.74 -11.68
CA TRP A 234 -5.97 14.33 -12.82
C TRP A 234 -4.89 13.32 -12.43
N SER A 235 -4.73 12.31 -13.30
CA SER A 235 -3.50 11.55 -13.43
C SER A 235 -2.95 11.66 -14.86
N SER A 236 -1.67 11.36 -15.01
CA SER A 236 -0.95 11.28 -16.28
C SER A 236 -0.99 9.89 -16.92
N THR A 237 -1.71 8.93 -16.31
CA THR A 237 -1.80 7.55 -16.82
C THR A 237 -2.83 7.43 -17.94
N PRO A 238 -2.42 7.14 -19.19
CA PRO A 238 -3.35 7.06 -20.31
C PRO A 238 -4.41 5.98 -20.12
N TYR A 239 -5.63 6.24 -20.59
CA TYR A 239 -6.68 5.22 -20.66
C TYR A 239 -6.56 4.46 -21.99
N LEU A 240 -5.92 3.30 -21.96
CA LEU A 240 -5.58 2.53 -23.16
C LEU A 240 -6.76 2.18 -24.09
N PRO A 241 -7.98 1.88 -23.60
CA PRO A 241 -9.10 1.54 -24.47
C PRO A 241 -9.61 2.68 -25.36
N THR A 242 -9.31 3.95 -25.05
CA THR A 242 -9.83 5.09 -25.82
C THR A 242 -8.83 6.23 -25.91
N ALA A 243 -8.35 6.52 -27.12
CA ALA A 243 -7.43 7.61 -27.38
C ALA A 243 -8.05 8.97 -26.96
N GLY A 244 -7.21 9.87 -26.44
CA GLY A 244 -7.67 11.17 -25.93
C GLY A 244 -8.32 11.11 -24.54
N TYR A 245 -8.24 9.97 -23.84
CA TYR A 245 -8.65 9.83 -22.44
C TYR A 245 -7.46 9.50 -21.55
N THR A 246 -7.53 9.95 -20.29
CA THR A 246 -6.59 9.56 -19.23
C THR A 246 -7.37 9.10 -18.01
N LEU A 247 -6.74 8.25 -17.19
CA LEU A 247 -7.30 7.81 -15.93
C LEU A 247 -7.35 8.96 -14.92
N VAL A 248 -8.39 9.00 -14.12
CA VAL A 248 -8.63 10.01 -13.09
C VAL A 248 -9.25 9.37 -11.86
N LEU A 249 -9.03 9.96 -10.68
CA LEU A 249 -9.61 9.47 -9.43
C LEU A 249 -10.74 10.37 -8.96
N ASN A 250 -11.85 9.79 -8.49
CA ASN A 250 -12.90 10.51 -7.79
C ASN A 250 -12.82 10.23 -6.28
N PHE A 251 -12.61 11.24 -5.44
CA PHE A 251 -12.63 11.05 -3.99
C PHE A 251 -14.05 10.93 -3.41
N GLY A 252 -15.12 11.00 -4.21
CA GLY A 252 -16.48 10.69 -3.76
C GLY A 252 -16.73 9.22 -3.47
N ASP A 253 -16.03 8.33 -4.18
CA ASP A 253 -16.12 6.87 -4.04
C ASP A 253 -14.74 6.21 -4.01
N ALA A 254 -13.66 7.01 -4.10
CA ALA A 254 -12.29 6.54 -4.34
C ALA A 254 -12.15 5.68 -5.61
N GLY A 255 -13.03 5.90 -6.59
CA GLY A 255 -13.10 5.14 -7.84
C GLY A 255 -12.22 5.73 -8.94
N THR A 256 -11.48 4.85 -9.62
CA THR A 256 -10.73 5.18 -10.84
C THR A 256 -11.66 5.18 -12.04
N ASN A 257 -11.67 6.29 -12.76
CA ASN A 257 -12.50 6.56 -13.93
C ASN A 257 -11.61 7.03 -15.10
N ALA A 258 -12.21 7.40 -16.23
CA ALA A 258 -11.51 8.02 -17.34
C ALA A 258 -12.29 9.25 -17.85
N THR A 259 -11.57 10.27 -18.31
CA THR A 259 -12.18 11.47 -18.92
C THR A 259 -11.32 12.03 -20.06
N GLN A 260 -11.95 12.83 -20.94
CA GLN A 260 -11.30 13.43 -22.10
C GLN A 260 -10.23 14.43 -21.69
N THR A 261 -9.06 14.36 -22.33
CA THR A 261 -7.89 15.18 -21.97
C THR A 261 -8.02 16.66 -22.34
N ASN A 262 -8.90 17.02 -23.26
CA ASN A 262 -9.08 18.39 -23.76
C ASN A 262 -10.17 19.20 -23.02
N ILE A 263 -10.98 18.58 -22.17
CA ILE A 263 -12.05 19.25 -21.43
C ILE A 263 -11.52 19.77 -20.09
N ALA A 264 -11.76 21.06 -19.82
CA ALA A 264 -11.52 21.62 -18.50
C ALA A 264 -12.65 21.22 -17.55
N GLY A 265 -12.31 20.53 -16.47
CA GLY A 265 -13.34 20.04 -15.53
C GLY A 265 -12.86 19.19 -14.37
N THR A 266 -11.55 19.03 -14.23
CA THR A 266 -10.90 18.10 -13.29
C THR A 266 -9.90 18.87 -12.43
N TYR A 267 -9.86 18.56 -11.14
CA TYR A 267 -8.91 19.14 -10.20
C TYR A 267 -7.51 18.54 -10.38
N LEU A 268 -6.50 19.20 -9.81
CA LEU A 268 -5.12 18.77 -9.91
C LEU A 268 -4.43 18.88 -8.56
N ARG A 269 -3.70 17.83 -8.17
CA ARG A 269 -2.78 17.86 -7.04
C ARG A 269 -1.43 17.36 -7.55
N CYS A 270 -0.46 18.27 -7.67
CA CYS A 270 0.87 17.91 -8.16
C CYS A 270 1.64 17.08 -7.13
N VAL A 271 2.53 16.22 -7.63
CA VAL A 271 3.41 15.36 -6.85
C VAL A 271 4.85 15.52 -7.31
N SER A 272 5.80 15.25 -6.43
CA SER A 272 7.24 15.39 -6.63
C SER A 272 7.98 14.22 -5.96
N PRO A 273 8.84 13.48 -6.68
CA PRO A 273 9.67 12.38 -6.13
C PRO A 273 10.76 12.85 -5.17
#